data_AF-A0A929E8Q0-F1
#
_entry.id   AF-A0A929E8Q0-F1
#
_cell.length_a   1.000
_cell.length_b   1.000
_cell.length_c   1.000
_cell.angle_alpha   90.00
_cell.angle_beta   90.00
_cell.angle_gamma   90.00
#
_symmetry.space_group_name_H-M   'P 1'
#
loop_
_entity.id
_entity.type
_entity.pdbx_description
1 polymer ?
#
loop_
_entity_poly.entity_id
_entity_poly.type
_entity_poly.pdbx_seq_one_letter_code
_entity_poly.pdbx_strand_id
1 'polypeptide(L)' 'MTKEEKQKIREKLDELKLEHADLNEAIHHMPTTIHTQMQISRLKKRKLLLKDEITQLENILMPDILA' A
#
# COMPACT_ATOMS: atom_id res chain seq x y z
N MET A 1 11.86 -19.59 -6.00
CA MET A 1 11.88 -18.81 -4.74
C MET A 1 12.16 -19.73 -3.57
N THR A 2 13.20 -19.46 -2.80
CA THR A 2 13.53 -20.15 -1.54
C THR A 2 12.55 -19.75 -0.43
N LYS A 3 12.61 -20.47 0.69
CA LYS A 3 11.81 -20.16 1.87
C LYS A 3 12.20 -18.80 2.46
N GLU A 4 13.50 -18.44 2.48
CA GLU A 4 13.93 -17.12 2.96
C GLU A 4 13.45 -16.00 2.05
N GLU A 5 13.48 -16.19 0.73
CA GLU A 5 12.97 -15.20 -0.22
C GLU A 5 11.47 -14.94 -0.03
N LYS A 6 10.67 -16.00 0.15
CA LYS A 6 9.24 -15.86 0.46
C LYS A 6 9.00 -15.13 1.78
N GLN A 7 9.83 -15.38 2.78
CA GLN A 7 9.72 -14.72 4.09
C GLN A 7 10.01 -13.22 3.99
N LYS A 8 11.07 -12.83 3.27
CA LYS A 8 11.39 -11.41 3.02
C LYS A 8 10.27 -10.67 2.28
N ILE A 9 9.64 -11.32 1.30
CA ILE A 9 8.51 -10.73 0.58
C ILE A 9 7.29 -10.56 1.50
N ARG A 10 7.03 -11.51 2.40
CA ARG A 10 5.95 -11.38 3.39
C ARG A 10 6.21 -10.23 4.37
N GLU A 11 7.42 -10.12 4.90
CA GLU A 11 7.81 -9.01 5.77
C GLU A 11 7.61 -7.67 5.07
N LYS A 12 8.06 -7.56 3.81
CA LYS A 12 7.86 -6.36 3.00
C LYS A 12 6.38 -6.07 2.74
N LEU A 13 5.59 -7.10 2.48
CA LEU A 13 4.15 -6.98 2.25
C LEU A 13 3.45 -6.43 3.50
N ASP A 14 3.79 -6.92 4.68
CA ASP A 14 3.21 -6.47 5.95
C ASP A 14 3.56 -5.00 6.24
N GLU A 15 4.81 -4.59 5.98
CA GLU A 15 5.23 -3.19 6.07
C GLU A 15 4.40 -2.28 5.14
N LEU A 16 4.25 -2.68 3.88
CA LEU A 16 3.51 -1.89 2.89
C LEU A 16 2.03 -1.80 3.23
N LYS A 17 1.44 -2.90 3.74
CA LYS A 17 0.04 -2.93 4.20
C LYS A 17 -0.18 -1.98 5.39
N LEU A 18 0.75 -1.97 6.34
CA LEU A 18 0.71 -1.04 7.46
C LEU A 18 0.79 0.41 6.99
N GLU A 19 1.77 0.75 6.15
CA GLU A 19 1.92 2.10 5.59
C GLU A 19 0.68 2.53 4.80
N HIS A 20 0.10 1.63 4.00
CA HIS A 20 -1.13 1.89 3.26
C HIS A 20 -2.32 2.16 4.19
N ALA A 21 -2.44 1.44 5.30
CA ALA A 21 -3.47 1.67 6.32
C ALA A 21 -3.27 3.02 7.01
N ASP A 22 -2.04 3.37 7.38
CA ASP A 22 -1.71 4.66 8.00
C ASP A 22 -2.04 5.83 7.06
N LEU A 23 -1.73 5.71 5.76
CA LEU A 23 -2.12 6.71 4.76
C LEU A 23 -3.64 6.81 4.62
N ASN A 24 -4.36 5.69 4.72
CA ASN A 24 -5.82 5.72 4.68
C ASN A 24 -6.39 6.52 5.85
N GLU A 25 -5.91 6.27 7.07
CA GLU A 25 -6.33 7.01 8.25
C GLU A 25 -5.93 8.49 8.17
N ALA A 26 -4.72 8.79 7.71
CA ALA A 26 -4.26 10.16 7.53
C ALA A 26 -5.14 10.94 6.53
N ILE A 27 -5.56 10.29 5.43
CA ILE A 27 -6.49 10.89 4.46
C ILE A 27 -7.88 11.06 5.07
N HIS A 28 -8.37 10.08 5.83
CA HIS A 28 -9.70 10.10 6.44
C HIS A 28 -9.86 11.24 7.44
N HIS A 29 -8.82 11.49 8.25
CA HIS A 29 -8.83 12.54 9.26
C HIS A 29 -8.45 13.93 8.72
N MET A 30 -7.97 14.03 7.47
CA MET A 30 -7.57 15.30 6.89
C MET A 30 -8.80 16.14 6.50
N PRO A 31 -8.93 17.39 7.00
CA PRO A 31 -10.05 18.24 6.64
C PRO A 31 -9.99 18.55 5.15
N THR A 32 -11.13 18.53 4.45
CA THR A 32 -11.18 18.83 3.01
C THR A 32 -11.38 20.32 2.80
N THR A 33 -10.27 21.04 2.57
CA THR A 33 -10.23 22.48 2.33
C THR A 33 -9.40 22.78 1.08
N ILE A 34 -9.50 24.00 0.53
CA ILE A 34 -8.70 24.40 -0.64
C ILE A 34 -7.19 24.22 -0.39
N HIS A 35 -6.71 24.48 0.84
CA HIS A 35 -5.31 24.36 1.20
C HIS A 35 -4.83 22.91 1.34
N THR A 36 -5.71 22.00 1.77
CA THR A 36 -5.37 20.58 1.98
C THR A 36 -5.63 19.70 0.76
N GLN A 37 -6.40 20.17 -0.23
CA GLN A 37 -6.72 19.39 -1.44
C GLN A 37 -5.48 18.87 -2.18
N MET A 38 -4.42 19.68 -2.30
CA MET A 38 -3.17 19.25 -2.92
C MET A 38 -2.46 18.16 -2.09
N GLN A 39 -2.48 18.29 -0.75
CA GLN A 39 -1.89 17.29 0.15
C GLN A 39 -2.66 15.97 0.08
N ILE A 40 -4.00 16.02 0.16
CA ILE A 40 -4.89 14.85 0.00
C ILE A 40 -4.62 14.16 -1.34
N SER A 41 -4.47 14.93 -2.42
CA SER A 41 -4.17 14.38 -3.76
C SER A 41 -2.82 13.65 -3.80
N ARG A 42 -1.78 14.20 -3.14
CA ARG A 42 -0.46 13.55 -3.02
C ARG A 42 -0.52 12.27 -2.19
N LEU A 43 -1.24 12.29 -1.07
CA LEU A 43 -1.43 11.11 -0.22
C LEU A 43 -2.20 10.00 -0.94
N LYS A 44 -3.28 10.34 -1.66
CA LYS A 44 -4.04 9.40 -2.49
C LYS A 44 -3.17 8.77 -3.59
N LYS A 45 -2.32 9.57 -4.25
CA LYS A 45 -1.37 9.05 -5.25
C LYS A 45 -0.38 8.07 -4.62
N ARG A 46 0.20 8.39 -3.45
CA ARG A 46 1.08 7.47 -2.73
C ARG A 46 0.36 6.19 -2.32
N LYS A 47 -0.86 6.31 -1.78
CA LYS A 47 -1.72 5.17 -1.42
C LYS A 47 -1.99 4.24 -2.62
N LEU A 48 -2.24 4.80 -3.80
CA LEU A 48 -2.42 4.03 -5.02
C LEU A 48 -1.16 3.24 -5.39
N LEU A 49 0.02 3.87 -5.35
CA LEU A 49 1.29 3.19 -5.63
C LEU A 49 1.57 2.05 -4.64
N LEU A 50 1.32 2.26 -3.35
CA LEU A 50 1.46 1.20 -2.35
C LEU A 50 0.49 0.04 -2.61
N LYS A 51 -0.76 0.34 -2.98
CA LYS A 51 -1.73 -0.69 -3.34
C LYS A 51 -1.24 -1.51 -4.53
N ASP A 52 -0.73 -0.86 -5.57
CA ASP A 52 -0.20 -1.54 -6.75
C ASP A 52 0.99 -2.44 -6.37
N GLU A 53 1.92 -1.96 -5.54
CA GLU A 53 3.07 -2.74 -5.05
C GLU A 53 2.63 -3.94 -4.19
N ILE A 54 1.67 -3.74 -3.28
CA ILE A 54 1.04 -4.80 -2.48
C ILE A 54 0.48 -5.89 -3.40
N THR A 55 -0.31 -5.51 -4.41
CA THR A 55 -0.90 -6.44 -5.36
C THR A 55 0.17 -7.21 -6.15
N GLN A 56 1.28 -6.58 -6.53
CA GLN A 56 2.39 -7.27 -7.20
C GLN A 56 3.06 -8.29 -6.27
N LEU A 57 3.32 -7.94 -5.00
CA LEU A 57 3.92 -8.87 -4.04
C LEU A 57 2.97 -10.02 -3.66
N GLU A 58 1.67 -9.74 -3.55
CA GLU A 58 0.63 -10.75 -3.35
C GLU A 58 0.58 -11.73 -4.53
N ASN A 59 0.63 -11.25 -5.77
CA ASN A 59 0.72 -12.08 -6.97
C ASN A 59 1.96 -12.99 -6.97
N ILE A 60 3.11 -12.48 -6.51
CA ILE A 60 4.34 -13.28 -6.42
C ILE A 60 4.20 -14.39 -5.36
N LEU A 61 3.51 -14.12 -4.25
CA LEU A 61 3.32 -15.10 -3.18
C LEU A 61 2.16 -16.07 -3.45
N MET A 62 1.10 -15.60 -4.12
CA MET A 62 -0.20 -16.26 -4.31
C MET A 62 -0.75 -15.93 -5.71
N PRO A 63 -0.21 -16.54 -6.77
CA PRO A 63 -0.52 -16.17 -8.17
C PRO A 63 -1.97 -16.41 -8.60
N ASP A 64 -2.77 -17.21 -7.85
CA ASP A 64 -4.15 -17.57 -8.22
C ASP A 64 -5.25 -16.66 -7.65
N ILE A 65 -4.93 -15.65 -6.83
CA ILE A 65 -5.96 -14.86 -6.09
C ILE A 65 -6.43 -13.60 -6.84
N LEU A 66 -5.66 -13.11 -7.81
CA LEU A 66 -5.87 -11.80 -8.45
C LEU A 66 -6.06 -11.88 -9.98
N ALA A 67 -6.29 -13.08 -10.53
CA ALA A 67 -6.60 -13.34 -11.94
C ALA A 67 -8.09 -13.16 -12.28
#